data_AF-A0A948EUX0-F1
#
_entry.id   AF-A0A948EUX0-F1
#
_cell.length_a   1.000
_cell.length_b   1.000
_cell.length_c   1.000
_cell.angle_alpha   90.00
_cell.angle_beta   90.00
_cell.angle_gamma   90.00
#
_symmetry.space_group_name_H-M   'P 1'
#
loop_
_entity.id
_entity.type
_entity.pdbx_description
1 polymer ?
#
loop_
_entity_poly.entity_id
_entity_poly.type
_entity_poly.pdbx_seq_one_letter_code
_entity_poly.pdbx_strand_id
1 'polypeptide(L)'
;TVILTWDANGSGLGGLDITDAGAATGVFIKLLVTDLPLVSLKFDVVSAGGTSSRSVLFTSAMSGIDLYVPFADFVGSADFSHLNAFKLTMDGAIGWDAAFDTIRTAVAPLSTSASQLPEPTPLALLGLGLVLLGLSQRLRPR
;
A
#
# COMPACT_ATOMS: atom_id res chain seq x y z
N THR A 1 -1.42 22.45 3.20
CA THR A 1 -2.02 21.63 2.14
C THR A 1 -1.16 21.70 0.89
N VAL A 2 -0.96 20.58 0.20
CA VAL A 2 -0.28 20.49 -1.10
C VAL A 2 -1.22 19.77 -2.07
N ILE A 3 -1.30 20.22 -3.33
CA ILE A 3 -2.16 19.61 -4.35
C ILE A 3 -1.32 19.30 -5.58
N LEU A 4 -1.34 18.03 -5.98
CA LEU A 4 -0.80 17.54 -7.24
C LEU A 4 -1.98 17.29 -8.19
N THR A 5 -1.94 17.86 -9.38
CA THR A 5 -2.99 17.69 -10.40
C THR A 5 -2.40 17.21 -11.71
N TRP A 6 -2.98 16.14 -12.24
CA TRP A 6 -2.73 15.64 -13.58
C TRP A 6 -3.99 15.85 -14.40
N ASP A 7 -4.02 16.90 -15.22
CA ASP A 7 -5.18 17.29 -16.03
C ASP A 7 -4.79 17.93 -17.38
N ALA A 8 -3.54 17.76 -17.80
CA ALA A 8 -2.97 18.38 -18.99
C ALA A 8 -3.18 19.92 -19.04
N ASN A 9 -2.93 20.60 -17.93
CA ASN A 9 -3.14 22.05 -17.78
C ASN A 9 -4.60 22.46 -18.01
N GLY A 10 -5.52 21.65 -17.51
CA GLY A 10 -6.97 21.85 -17.61
C GLY A 10 -7.59 21.44 -18.94
N SER A 11 -6.82 20.99 -19.95
CA SER A 11 -7.41 20.44 -21.18
C SER A 11 -8.08 19.08 -20.97
N GLY A 12 -7.80 18.43 -19.84
CA GLY A 12 -8.22 17.09 -19.52
C GLY A 12 -7.29 16.04 -20.14
N LEU A 13 -7.29 14.86 -19.53
CA LEU A 13 -6.49 13.70 -19.94
C LEU A 13 -7.07 12.93 -21.14
N GLY A 14 -8.14 13.43 -21.76
CA GLY A 14 -8.68 12.89 -23.01
C GLY A 14 -9.32 11.50 -22.88
N GLY A 15 -9.82 11.12 -21.70
CA GLY A 15 -10.38 9.80 -21.46
C GLY A 15 -9.30 8.74 -21.20
N LEU A 16 -8.21 9.12 -20.52
CA LEU A 16 -7.14 8.19 -20.16
C LEU A 16 -7.69 7.01 -19.34
N ASP A 17 -7.37 5.80 -19.76
CA ASP A 17 -7.66 4.59 -19.00
C ASP A 17 -6.55 4.31 -17.97
N ILE A 18 -6.87 4.42 -16.68
CA ILE A 18 -5.92 4.08 -15.59
C ILE A 18 -6.16 2.67 -15.03
N THR A 19 -7.16 1.96 -15.54
CA THR A 19 -7.39 0.55 -15.23
C THR A 19 -6.51 -0.39 -16.04
N ASP A 20 -5.75 0.13 -17.02
CA ASP A 20 -4.94 -0.68 -17.93
C ASP A 20 -5.78 -1.79 -18.59
N ALA A 21 -6.86 -1.37 -19.27
CA ALA A 21 -7.87 -2.25 -19.86
C ALA A 21 -8.49 -3.25 -18.85
N GLY A 22 -8.63 -2.82 -17.59
CA GLY A 22 -9.18 -3.62 -16.49
C GLY A 22 -8.17 -4.49 -15.73
N ALA A 23 -6.88 -4.45 -16.08
CA ALA A 23 -5.84 -5.20 -15.36
C ALA A 23 -5.51 -4.57 -13.99
N ALA A 24 -5.32 -3.26 -13.91
CA ALA A 24 -5.06 -2.54 -12.68
C ALA A 24 -6.34 -2.39 -11.85
N THR A 25 -6.23 -2.65 -10.55
CA THR A 25 -7.37 -2.64 -9.62
C THR A 25 -7.28 -1.55 -8.56
N GLY A 26 -6.23 -0.73 -8.58
CA GLY A 26 -6.05 0.37 -7.66
C GLY A 26 -4.83 1.25 -7.95
N VAL A 27 -4.65 2.26 -7.09
CA VAL A 27 -3.50 3.16 -7.08
C VAL A 27 -2.50 2.66 -6.03
N PHE A 28 -1.23 2.57 -6.42
CA PHE A 28 -0.12 2.26 -5.54
C PHE A 28 0.76 3.48 -5.33
N ILE A 29 1.16 3.71 -4.08
CA ILE A 29 2.00 4.82 -3.67
C ILE A 29 3.07 4.30 -2.74
N LYS A 30 4.32 4.60 -3.07
CA LYS A 30 5.44 4.37 -2.18
C LYS A 30 5.79 5.68 -1.47
N LEU A 31 5.40 5.75 -0.21
CA LEU A 31 5.69 6.85 0.69
C LEU A 31 7.01 6.55 1.41
N LEU A 32 8.01 7.40 1.17
CA LEU A 32 9.32 7.25 1.78
C LEU A 32 9.30 7.70 3.25
N VAL A 33 8.69 8.85 3.54
CA VAL A 33 8.59 9.37 4.90
C VAL A 33 7.44 10.37 5.04
N THR A 34 6.84 10.41 6.23
CA THR A 34 6.16 11.58 6.80
C THR A 34 6.70 11.80 8.21
N ASP A 35 7.10 13.01 8.55
CA ASP A 35 7.74 13.31 9.83
C ASP A 35 6.75 13.60 10.96
N LEU A 36 5.52 13.98 10.62
CA LEU A 36 4.45 14.30 11.56
C LEU A 36 3.23 13.35 11.44
N PRO A 37 2.48 13.18 12.55
CA PRO A 37 1.18 12.49 12.53
C PRO A 37 0.09 13.36 11.89
N LEU A 38 -1.08 12.74 11.65
CA LEU A 38 -2.30 13.39 11.15
C LEU A 38 -2.13 13.98 9.74
N VAL A 39 -1.35 13.30 8.90
CA VAL A 39 -1.25 13.61 7.47
C VAL A 39 -2.32 12.83 6.73
N SER A 40 -3.17 13.51 5.96
CA SER A 40 -4.20 12.93 5.12
C SER A 40 -3.83 13.03 3.65
N LEU A 41 -4.06 11.94 2.93
CA LEU A 41 -4.02 11.88 1.47
C LEU A 41 -5.45 11.77 0.97
N LYS A 42 -5.86 12.65 0.06
CA LYS A 42 -7.14 12.57 -0.65
C LYS A 42 -6.90 12.44 -2.13
N PHE A 43 -7.40 11.35 -2.69
CA PHE A 43 -7.44 11.06 -4.11
C PHE A 43 -8.78 11.52 -4.66
N ASP A 44 -8.75 12.31 -5.74
CA ASP A 44 -9.92 12.65 -6.53
C ASP A 44 -9.69 12.21 -7.98
N VAL A 45 -10.60 11.39 -8.49
CA VAL A 45 -10.65 10.95 -9.88
C VAL A 45 -11.81 11.65 -10.55
N VAL A 46 -11.56 12.31 -11.68
CA VAL A 46 -12.57 13.04 -12.44
C VAL A 46 -12.70 12.41 -13.81
N SER A 47 -13.91 12.04 -14.20
CA SER A 47 -14.27 11.62 -15.55
C SER A 47 -15.47 12.44 -16.06
N ALA A 48 -15.92 12.17 -17.29
CA ALA A 48 -17.18 12.73 -17.79
C ALA A 48 -18.41 12.27 -16.98
N GLY A 49 -18.33 11.12 -16.32
CA GLY A 49 -19.40 10.55 -15.48
C GLY A 49 -19.49 11.15 -14.07
N GLY A 50 -18.50 11.97 -13.66
CA GLY A 50 -18.47 12.65 -12.38
C GLY A 50 -17.13 12.52 -11.66
N THR A 51 -17.17 12.67 -10.33
CA THR A 51 -15.98 12.60 -9.47
C THR A 51 -16.12 11.44 -8.50
N SER A 52 -15.04 10.70 -8.28
CA SER A 52 -14.91 9.71 -7.22
C SER A 52 -13.74 10.06 -6.32
N SER A 53 -13.92 9.91 -5.01
CA SER A 53 -12.92 10.34 -4.02
C SER A 53 -12.61 9.25 -3.00
N ARG A 54 -11.36 9.22 -2.53
CA ARG A 54 -10.93 8.39 -1.40
C ARG A 54 -9.93 9.14 -0.54
N SER A 55 -10.13 9.13 0.78
CA SER A 55 -9.17 9.67 1.74
C SER A 55 -8.51 8.56 2.55
N VAL A 56 -7.23 8.76 2.85
CA VAL A 56 -6.42 7.93 3.74
C VAL A 56 -5.81 8.84 4.78
N LEU A 57 -5.91 8.49 6.06
CA LEU A 57 -5.34 9.25 7.17
C LEU A 57 -4.20 8.47 7.81
N PHE A 58 -3.02 9.06 7.89
CA PHE A 58 -1.92 8.58 8.69
C PHE A 58 -2.01 9.19 10.08
N THR A 59 -2.19 8.36 11.11
CA THR A 59 -2.32 8.81 12.51
C THR A 59 -0.98 8.94 13.24
N SER A 60 0.10 8.48 12.62
CA SER A 60 1.48 8.57 13.11
C SER A 60 2.41 9.06 12.01
N ALA A 61 3.63 9.46 12.37
CA ALA A 61 4.73 9.56 11.42
C ALA A 61 4.95 8.18 10.76
N MET A 62 5.31 8.19 9.49
CA MET A 62 5.42 6.99 8.66
C MET A 62 6.77 6.96 7.93
N SER A 63 7.31 5.78 7.67
CA SER A 63 8.53 5.62 6.87
C SER A 63 8.49 4.32 6.09
N GLY A 64 8.86 4.37 4.80
CA GLY A 64 8.95 3.22 3.91
C GLY A 64 7.65 2.45 3.72
N ILE A 65 6.52 3.16 3.56
CA ILE A 65 5.20 2.55 3.45
C ILE A 65 4.76 2.40 2.00
N ASP A 66 4.33 1.19 1.69
CA ASP A 66 3.62 0.86 0.46
C ASP A 66 2.11 0.97 0.71
N LEU A 67 1.51 2.05 0.20
CA LEU A 67 0.07 2.28 0.28
C LEU A 67 -0.58 1.82 -1.03
N TYR A 68 -1.49 0.86 -0.91
CA TYR A 68 -2.38 0.47 -2.00
C TYR A 68 -3.80 0.93 -1.71
N VAL A 69 -4.41 1.64 -2.67
CA VAL A 69 -5.77 2.16 -2.60
C VAL A 69 -6.59 1.51 -3.71
N PRO A 70 -7.47 0.54 -3.40
CA PRO A 70 -8.33 -0.10 -4.39
C PRO A 70 -9.26 0.92 -5.07
N PHE A 71 -9.51 0.78 -6.37
CA PHE A 71 -10.51 1.62 -7.05
C PHE A 71 -11.91 1.44 -6.44
N ALA A 72 -12.22 0.24 -5.94
CA ALA A 72 -13.48 -0.07 -5.26
C ALA A 72 -13.70 0.70 -3.95
N ASP A 73 -12.65 1.26 -3.34
CA ASP A 73 -12.75 2.05 -2.11
C ASP A 73 -13.14 3.51 -2.37
N PHE A 74 -13.11 3.95 -3.63
CA PHE A 74 -13.49 5.30 -4.00
C PHE A 74 -15.02 5.43 -4.01
N VAL A 75 -15.50 6.55 -3.49
CA VAL A 75 -16.94 6.86 -3.44
C VAL A 75 -17.24 7.91 -4.50
N GLY A 76 -18.19 7.61 -5.40
CA GLY A 76 -18.63 8.52 -6.45
C GLY A 76 -19.03 7.81 -7.73
N SER A 77 -19.00 8.54 -8.84
CA SER A 77 -19.46 8.08 -10.17
C SER A 77 -18.42 8.23 -11.29
N ALA A 78 -17.16 8.56 -10.95
CA ALA A 78 -16.11 8.61 -11.95
C ALA A 78 -15.87 7.23 -12.57
N ASP A 79 -15.61 7.25 -13.87
CA ASP A 79 -15.23 6.09 -14.67
C ASP A 79 -13.70 6.05 -14.75
N PHE A 80 -13.11 5.03 -14.13
CA PHE A 80 -11.66 4.86 -14.07
C PHE A 80 -11.03 4.46 -15.41
N SER A 81 -11.86 4.09 -16.40
CA SER A 81 -11.41 3.77 -17.76
C SER A 81 -11.41 4.98 -18.70
N HIS A 82 -11.98 6.13 -18.28
CA HIS A 82 -12.09 7.33 -19.11
C HIS A 82 -11.86 8.61 -18.29
N LEU A 83 -10.65 8.81 -17.77
CA LEU A 83 -10.34 9.96 -16.93
C LEU A 83 -10.15 11.26 -17.71
N ASN A 84 -10.57 12.35 -17.08
CA ASN A 84 -10.23 13.71 -17.44
C ASN A 84 -9.20 14.32 -16.48
N ALA A 85 -9.21 13.96 -15.20
CA ALA A 85 -8.18 14.43 -14.27
C ALA A 85 -7.98 13.46 -13.11
N PHE A 86 -6.77 13.47 -12.56
CA PHE A 86 -6.43 12.84 -11.28
C PHE A 86 -5.83 13.90 -10.36
N LYS A 87 -6.25 13.92 -9.09
CA LYS A 87 -5.73 14.85 -8.09
C LYS A 87 -5.34 14.10 -6.82
N LEU A 88 -4.18 14.46 -6.28
CA LEU A 88 -3.74 14.06 -4.95
C LEU A 88 -3.63 15.32 -4.10
N THR A 89 -4.50 15.43 -3.11
CA THR A 89 -4.44 16.46 -2.08
C THR A 89 -3.80 15.88 -0.82
N MET A 90 -2.83 16.60 -0.28
CA MET A 90 -2.14 16.23 0.96
C MET A 90 -2.37 17.33 1.98
N ASP A 91 -2.88 16.96 3.14
CA ASP A 91 -3.18 17.87 4.23
C ASP A 91 -2.57 17.36 5.53
N GLY A 92 -2.11 18.27 6.39
CA GLY A 92 -1.40 17.94 7.61
C GLY A 92 -1.20 19.17 8.48
N ALA A 93 -0.83 18.96 9.74
CA ALA A 93 -0.55 20.03 10.70
C ALA A 93 0.63 20.92 10.26
N ILE A 94 0.69 22.17 10.70
CA ILE A 94 1.76 23.11 10.32
C ILE A 94 3.15 22.47 10.53
N GLY A 95 3.99 22.49 9.50
CA GLY A 95 5.36 21.99 9.55
C GLY A 95 5.54 20.52 9.19
N TRP A 96 4.56 19.88 8.53
CA TRP A 96 4.73 18.52 8.02
C TRP A 96 5.59 18.48 6.75
N ASP A 97 6.46 17.48 6.67
CA ASP A 97 7.22 17.10 5.49
C ASP A 97 6.85 15.68 5.06
N ALA A 98 6.77 15.45 3.74
CA ALA A 98 6.63 14.11 3.19
C ALA A 98 7.45 13.93 1.92
N ALA A 99 7.94 12.71 1.71
CA ALA A 99 8.61 12.32 0.47
C ALA A 99 7.95 11.08 -0.12
N PHE A 100 7.73 11.11 -1.43
CA PHE A 100 7.18 10.02 -2.21
C PHE A 100 8.20 9.56 -3.24
N ASP A 101 8.23 8.27 -3.49
CA ASP A 101 9.08 7.67 -4.54
C ASP A 101 8.25 7.52 -5.83
N THR A 102 7.14 6.79 -5.75
CA THR A 102 6.37 6.40 -6.92
C THR A 102 4.88 6.51 -6.65
N ILE A 103 4.13 6.99 -7.65
CA ILE A 103 2.68 6.89 -7.75
C ILE A 103 2.37 6.22 -9.08
N ARG A 104 1.65 5.09 -9.05
CA ARG A 104 1.31 4.32 -10.25
C ARG A 104 0.01 3.57 -10.08
N THR A 105 -0.57 3.10 -11.17
CA THR A 105 -1.64 2.10 -11.11
C THR A 105 -1.03 0.72 -10.89
N ALA A 106 -1.77 -0.18 -10.24
CA ALA A 106 -1.28 -1.51 -9.91
C ALA A 106 -2.42 -2.52 -9.82
N VAL A 107 -2.08 -3.78 -10.04
CA VAL A 107 -2.88 -4.90 -9.55
C VAL A 107 -2.74 -4.95 -8.02
N ALA A 108 -3.83 -5.24 -7.32
CA ALA A 108 -3.81 -5.50 -5.89
C ALA A 108 -2.64 -6.45 -5.53
N PRO A 109 -1.80 -6.09 -4.55
CA PRO A 109 -0.78 -7.01 -4.09
C PRO A 109 -1.49 -8.29 -3.62
N LEU A 110 -1.01 -9.44 -4.08
CA LEU A 110 -1.42 -10.72 -3.51
C LEU A 110 -1.18 -10.58 -2.00
N SER A 111 -2.21 -10.72 -1.17
CA SER A 111 -2.05 -10.73 0.29
C SER A 111 -1.06 -11.82 0.66
N THR A 112 0.23 -11.51 0.69
CA THR A 112 1.20 -12.25 1.47
C THR A 112 0.99 -11.75 2.89
N SER A 113 -0.11 -12.19 3.52
CA SER A 113 -0.18 -12.26 4.98
C SER A 113 1.18 -12.78 5.42
N ALA A 114 1.83 -12.01 6.30
CA ALA A 114 3.17 -12.20 6.82
C ALA A 114 3.68 -13.62 6.62
N SER A 115 4.87 -13.76 6.01
CA SER A 115 5.71 -14.94 6.11
C SER A 115 5.44 -15.70 7.41
N GLN A 116 4.55 -16.69 7.36
CA GLN A 116 4.63 -17.84 8.23
C GLN A 116 5.85 -18.59 7.71
N LEU A 117 7.04 -18.05 8.03
CA LEU A 117 8.17 -18.91 8.25
C LEU A 117 7.61 -19.97 9.20
N PRO A 118 7.66 -21.27 8.87
CA PRO A 118 7.30 -22.28 9.83
C PRO A 118 8.15 -21.99 11.07
N GLU A 119 7.52 -21.53 12.14
CA GLU A 119 8.22 -21.47 13.41
C GLU A 119 8.70 -22.90 13.63
N PRO A 120 10.00 -23.13 13.83
CA PRO A 120 10.48 -24.46 14.15
C PRO A 120 9.67 -24.89 15.36
N THR A 121 8.79 -25.85 15.17
CA THR A 121 7.84 -26.25 16.19
C THR A 121 8.72 -26.65 17.38
N PRO A 122 8.61 -26.02 18.56
CA PRO A 122 9.50 -26.34 19.68
C PRO A 122 9.44 -27.83 20.03
N LEU A 123 8.35 -28.52 19.67
CA LEU A 123 8.20 -29.98 19.68
C LEU A 123 9.20 -30.74 18.80
N ALA A 124 9.53 -30.26 17.61
CA ALA A 124 10.51 -30.88 16.73
C ALA A 124 11.94 -30.77 17.31
N LEU A 125 12.26 -29.62 17.90
CA LEU A 125 13.54 -29.39 18.59
C LEU A 125 13.65 -30.17 19.90
N LEU A 126 12.56 -30.29 20.67
CA LEU A 126 12.50 -31.11 21.88
C LEU A 126 12.64 -32.60 21.56
N GLY A 127 12.00 -33.06 20.48
CA GLY A 127 12.10 -34.44 19.98
C GLY A 127 13.53 -34.79 19.55
N LEU A 128 14.19 -33.91 18.78
CA LEU A 128 15.58 -34.08 18.39
C LEU A 128 16.54 -34.05 19.61
N GLY A 129 16.30 -33.16 20.58
CA GLY A 129 17.09 -33.08 21.80
C GLY A 129 17.02 -34.36 22.65
N LEU A 130 15.84 -34.94 22.80
CA LEU A 130 15.65 -36.19 23.56
C LEU A 130 16.26 -37.41 22.86
N VAL A 131 16.18 -37.49 21.53
CA VAL A 131 16.83 -38.56 20.75
C VAL A 131 18.35 -38.50 20.91
N LEU A 132 18.95 -37.30 20.85
CA LEU A 132 20.39 -37.13 21.03
C LEU A 132 20.84 -37.44 22.47
N LEU A 133 20.07 -37.04 23.49
CA LEU A 133 20.37 -37.42 24.87
C LEU A 133 20.25 -38.93 25.11
N GLY A 134 19.27 -39.61 24.50
CA GLY A 134 19.12 -41.06 24.60
C GLY A 134 20.30 -41.84 24.00
N LEU A 135 20.89 -41.32 22.91
CA LEU A 135 22.09 -41.90 22.30
C LEU A 135 23.36 -41.65 23.14
N SER A 136 23.45 -40.49 23.80
CA SER A 136 24.61 -40.13 24.64
C SER A 136 24.80 -41.05 25.86
N GLN A 137 23.71 -41.65 26.39
CA GLN A 137 23.79 -42.54 27.54
C GLN A 137 24.25 -43.96 27.19
N ARG A 138 24.24 -44.36 25.91
CA ARG A 138 24.70 -45.70 25.48
C ARG A 138 26.20 -45.79 25.22
N LEU A 139 26.90 -44.66 25.19
CA LEU A 139 28.35 -44.61 24.90
C LEU A 139 29.21 -44.39 26.15
N ARG A 140 28.75 -44.80 27.35
CA ARG A 140 29.65 -44.94 28.51
C ARG A 140 30.25 -46.35 28.54
N PRO A 141 31.49 -46.55 28.08
CA PRO A 141 32.24 -47.76 28.40
C PRO A 141 32.51 -47.78 29.92
N ARG A 142 32.42 -48.97 30.52
CA ARG A 142 32.83 -49.25 31.89
C ARG A 142 34.34 -49.22 32.03
#